data_AF-A0A259FMA0-F1
#
_entry.id   AF-A0A259FMA0-F1
#
_cell.length_a   1.000
_cell.length_b   1.000
_cell.length_c   1.000
_cell.angle_alpha   90.00
_cell.angle_beta   90.00
_cell.angle_gamma   90.00
#
_symmetry.space_group_name_H-M   'P 1'
#
loop_
_entity.id
_entity.type
_entity.pdbx_description
1 polymer ?
#
loop_
_entity_poly.entity_id
_entity_poly.type
_entity_poly.pdbx_seq_one_letter_code
_entity_poly.pdbx_strand_id
1 'polypeptide(L)'
;MLAMGLPIGKSLAEPNLVDEAREIMAIMAKRGAEVPIPNDVIVANEFSSQARANKVMAEEVQSDDMILDIGPRTAAKLAMIISNAGTIVWNGPVGVFEIEQFGGGTKMLAAAIAHSPAFTIGGGGDTLAAISKYQIANQIDYISTGGGAFLEFLEGKTLPAVDILVKRATQ
;
A
#
# COMPACT_ATOMS: atom_id res chain seq x y z
N MET A 1 7.44 4.22 -9.13
CA MET A 1 7.99 5.52 -9.61
C MET A 1 9.24 5.32 -10.46
N LEU A 2 10.32 4.71 -9.94
CA LEU A 2 11.55 4.46 -10.70
C LEU A 2 11.31 3.74 -12.04
N ALA A 3 10.45 2.72 -12.07
CA ALA A 3 10.08 1.99 -13.29
C ALA A 3 9.44 2.86 -14.39
N MET A 4 8.76 3.94 -13.99
CA MET A 4 8.17 4.95 -14.88
C MET A 4 9.17 6.04 -15.30
N GLY A 5 10.43 5.95 -14.87
CA GLY A 5 11.45 6.96 -15.16
C GLY A 5 11.34 8.24 -14.33
N LEU A 6 10.52 8.26 -13.27
CA LEU A 6 10.39 9.40 -12.37
C LEU A 6 11.61 9.49 -11.43
N PRO A 7 12.06 10.70 -11.07
CA PRO A 7 13.12 10.87 -10.09
C PRO A 7 12.67 10.41 -8.71
N ILE A 8 13.58 9.76 -7.98
CA ILE A 8 13.32 9.27 -6.62
C ILE A 8 14.39 9.68 -5.61
N GLY A 9 15.40 10.47 -6.00
CA GLY A 9 16.49 10.87 -5.11
C GLY A 9 17.16 9.69 -4.41
N LYS A 10 17.21 9.74 -3.07
CA LYS A 10 17.73 8.71 -2.16
C LYS A 10 16.64 7.77 -1.61
N SER A 11 15.43 7.81 -2.16
CA SER A 11 14.32 6.98 -1.67
C SER A 11 14.66 5.49 -1.73
N LEU A 12 14.12 4.74 -0.78
CA LEU A 12 14.24 3.28 -0.79
C LEU A 12 13.61 2.70 -2.05
N ALA A 13 14.39 1.92 -2.80
CA ALA A 13 13.96 1.22 -3.99
C ALA A 13 14.88 0.01 -4.24
N GLU A 14 14.42 -0.92 -5.07
CA GLU A 14 15.18 -2.07 -5.55
C GLU A 14 15.46 -1.90 -7.05
N PRO A 15 16.59 -1.27 -7.46
CA PRO A 15 16.86 -0.97 -8.87
C PRO A 15 16.92 -2.22 -9.75
N ASN A 16 17.30 -3.36 -9.17
CA ASN A 16 17.37 -4.65 -9.84
C ASN A 16 15.99 -5.29 -10.12
N LEU A 17 14.89 -4.76 -9.56
CA LEU A 17 13.52 -5.24 -9.78
C LEU A 17 12.69 -4.30 -10.68
N VAL A 18 13.34 -3.32 -11.31
CA VAL A 18 12.67 -2.31 -12.13
C VAL A 18 11.99 -2.93 -13.35
N ASP A 19 12.60 -3.93 -13.97
CA ASP A 19 12.04 -4.57 -15.16
C ASP A 19 10.83 -5.44 -14.81
N GLU A 20 10.87 -6.16 -13.69
CA GLU A 20 9.74 -6.89 -13.12
C GLU A 20 8.58 -5.94 -12.78
N ALA A 21 8.87 -4.78 -12.19
CA ALA A 21 7.84 -3.78 -11.92
C ALA A 21 7.17 -3.27 -13.21
N ARG A 22 7.93 -3.10 -14.31
CA ARG A 22 7.37 -2.74 -15.63
C ARG A 22 6.49 -3.85 -16.19
N GLU A 23 6.93 -5.09 -16.06
CA GLU A 23 6.15 -6.25 -16.50
C GLU A 23 4.82 -6.35 -15.75
N ILE A 24 4.83 -6.17 -14.43
CA ILE A 24 3.60 -6.14 -13.60
C ILE A 24 2.65 -5.04 -14.11
N MET A 25 3.14 -3.82 -14.32
CA MET A 25 2.31 -2.73 -14.83
C MET A 25 1.69 -3.08 -16.20
N ALA A 26 2.46 -3.70 -17.09
CA ALA A 26 1.97 -4.14 -18.40
C ALA A 26 0.91 -5.26 -18.30
N ILE A 27 1.11 -6.24 -17.41
CA ILE A 27 0.15 -7.33 -17.16
C ILE A 27 -1.18 -6.75 -16.62
N MET A 28 -1.12 -5.83 -15.67
CA MET A 28 -2.30 -5.18 -15.10
C MET A 28 -3.06 -4.39 -16.18
N ALA A 29 -2.35 -3.56 -16.95
CA ALA A 29 -2.95 -2.79 -18.03
C ALA A 29 -3.64 -3.68 -19.08
N LYS A 30 -3.01 -4.80 -19.48
CA LYS A 30 -3.59 -5.77 -20.42
C LYS A 30 -4.90 -6.41 -19.91
N ARG A 31 -5.06 -6.50 -18.58
CA ARG A 31 -6.28 -7.01 -17.92
C ARG A 31 -7.32 -5.91 -17.66
N GLY A 32 -7.05 -4.67 -18.07
CA GLY A 32 -7.93 -3.52 -17.79
C GLY A 32 -7.85 -3.04 -16.34
N ALA A 33 -6.80 -3.41 -15.60
CA ALA A 33 -6.53 -2.95 -14.24
C ALA A 33 -5.53 -1.79 -14.24
N GLU A 34 -5.62 -0.92 -13.23
CA GLU A 34 -4.71 0.21 -13.04
C GLU A 34 -3.72 -0.08 -11.91
N VAL A 35 -2.48 0.38 -12.06
CA VAL A 35 -1.49 0.51 -10.99
C VAL A 35 -1.26 2.01 -10.77
N PRO A 36 -1.96 2.66 -9.81
CA PRO A 36 -1.85 4.10 -9.63
C PRO A 36 -0.46 4.47 -9.09
N ILE A 37 0.37 5.09 -9.93
CA ILE A 37 1.67 5.63 -9.52
C ILE A 37 1.47 7.03 -8.91
N PRO A 38 2.16 7.38 -7.80
CA PRO A 38 2.06 8.71 -7.20
C PRO A 38 2.45 9.84 -8.16
N ASN A 39 1.62 10.88 -8.20
CA ASN A 39 1.87 12.11 -8.98
C ASN A 39 2.45 13.23 -8.11
N ASP A 40 2.24 13.16 -6.80
CA ASP A 40 2.81 14.03 -5.78
C ASP A 40 3.21 13.19 -4.57
N VAL A 41 4.21 13.66 -3.83
CA VAL A 41 4.86 12.91 -2.75
C VAL A 41 5.24 13.86 -1.61
N ILE A 42 5.44 13.27 -0.44
CA ILE A 42 6.07 13.93 0.71
C ILE A 42 7.51 13.48 0.79
N VAL A 43 8.43 14.43 0.75
CA VAL A 43 9.86 14.18 0.82
C VAL A 43 10.49 14.81 2.05
N ALA A 44 11.62 14.25 2.48
CA ALA A 44 12.55 14.87 3.41
C ALA A 44 13.99 14.43 3.13
N ASN A 45 14.96 15.20 3.61
CA ASN A 45 16.39 14.95 3.39
C ASN A 45 16.99 14.03 4.48
N GLU A 46 16.20 13.66 5.50
CA GLU A 46 16.57 12.72 6.57
C GLU A 46 15.36 11.88 7.02
N PHE A 47 15.60 10.67 7.52
CA PHE A 47 14.58 9.80 8.10
C PHE A 47 14.49 10.06 9.61
N SER A 48 13.67 11.02 10.02
CA SER A 48 13.57 11.47 11.41
C SER A 48 12.22 12.11 11.69
N SER A 49 11.75 12.05 12.95
CA SER A 49 10.60 12.82 13.41
C SER A 49 10.86 14.32 13.49
N GLN A 50 12.12 14.76 13.40
CA GLN A 50 12.49 16.18 13.31
C GLN A 50 12.60 16.68 11.86
N ALA A 51 12.53 15.76 10.89
CA ALA A 51 12.69 16.08 9.49
C ALA A 51 11.53 16.96 9.00
N ARG A 52 11.85 17.99 8.21
CA ARG A 52 10.82 18.81 7.56
C ARG A 52 10.21 18.05 6.38
N ALA A 53 8.92 17.75 6.49
CA ALA A 53 8.13 17.22 5.39
C ALA A 53 7.84 18.30 4.33
N ASN A 54 8.26 18.06 3.09
CA ASN A 54 7.98 18.93 1.96
C ASN A 54 7.09 18.22 0.95
N LYS A 55 6.09 18.92 0.44
CA LYS A 55 5.20 18.42 -0.62
C LYS A 55 5.79 18.84 -1.96
N VAL A 56 6.02 17.87 -2.85
CA VAL A 56 6.54 18.12 -4.20
C VAL A 56 5.78 17.27 -5.21
N MET A 57 5.77 17.71 -6.47
CA MET A 57 5.33 16.82 -7.55
C MET A 57 6.35 15.69 -7.72
N ALA A 58 5.88 14.53 -8.18
CA ALA A 58 6.74 13.36 -8.41
C ALA A 58 7.90 13.63 -9.37
N GLU A 59 7.71 14.54 -10.33
CA GLU A 59 8.73 14.98 -11.29
C GLU A 59 9.75 15.96 -10.70
N GLU A 60 9.46 16.54 -9.52
CA GLU A 60 10.26 17.58 -8.86
C GLU A 60 11.10 17.03 -7.71
N VAL A 61 11.12 15.70 -7.50
CA VAL A 61 11.93 15.06 -6.45
C VAL A 61 13.41 15.32 -6.73
N GLN A 62 14.10 15.90 -5.74
CA GLN A 62 15.51 16.26 -5.84
C GLN A 62 16.43 15.07 -5.55
N SER A 63 17.72 15.21 -5.88
CA SER A 63 18.69 14.12 -5.74
C SER A 63 18.94 13.67 -4.29
N ASP A 64 18.74 14.56 -3.33
CA ASP A 64 18.96 14.32 -1.90
C ASP A 64 17.66 14.03 -1.12
N ASP A 65 16.52 14.12 -1.78
CA ASP A 65 15.21 13.81 -1.21
C ASP A 65 15.04 12.30 -0.98
N MET A 66 14.35 11.95 0.11
CA MET A 66 13.75 10.64 0.34
C MET A 66 12.23 10.79 0.36
N ILE A 67 11.53 10.00 -0.45
CA ILE A 67 10.06 9.91 -0.45
C ILE A 67 9.64 9.07 0.74
N LEU A 68 8.87 9.67 1.65
CA LEU A 68 8.45 9.06 2.91
C LEU A 68 6.93 8.93 3.04
N ASP A 69 6.15 9.57 2.18
CA ASP A 69 4.70 9.39 2.07
C ASP A 69 4.22 9.81 0.68
N ILE A 70 2.99 9.45 0.34
CA ILE A 70 2.31 9.97 -0.85
C ILE A 70 1.75 11.38 -0.58
N GLY A 71 1.69 12.20 -1.62
CA GLY A 71 1.13 13.54 -1.52
C GLY A 71 -0.41 13.54 -1.46
N PRO A 72 -1.02 14.68 -1.09
CA PRO A 72 -2.46 14.80 -0.92
C PRO A 72 -3.26 14.55 -2.20
N ARG A 73 -2.72 14.86 -3.40
CA ARG A 73 -3.45 14.60 -4.66
C ARG A 73 -3.51 13.11 -4.95
N THR A 74 -2.40 12.41 -4.74
CA THR A 74 -2.31 10.96 -4.88
C THR A 74 -3.21 10.27 -3.86
N ALA A 75 -3.16 10.69 -2.59
CA ALA A 75 -4.01 10.12 -1.55
C ALA A 75 -5.51 10.33 -1.86
N ALA A 76 -5.91 11.50 -2.37
CA ALA A 76 -7.28 11.76 -2.78
C ALA A 76 -7.72 10.88 -3.97
N LYS A 77 -6.83 10.65 -4.96
CA LYS A 77 -7.09 9.74 -6.08
C LYS A 77 -7.33 8.31 -5.57
N LEU A 78 -6.46 7.82 -4.67
CA LEU A 78 -6.63 6.48 -4.08
C LEU A 78 -7.92 6.38 -3.27
N ALA A 79 -8.26 7.40 -2.49
CA ALA A 79 -9.52 7.44 -1.74
C ALA A 79 -10.75 7.34 -2.66
N MET A 80 -10.74 8.02 -3.81
CA MET A 80 -11.82 7.89 -4.81
C MET A 80 -11.91 6.50 -5.44
N ILE A 81 -10.77 5.84 -5.69
CA ILE A 81 -10.77 4.46 -6.18
C ILE A 81 -11.41 3.54 -5.13
N ILE A 82 -11.00 3.69 -3.88
CA ILE A 82 -11.48 2.91 -2.73
C ILE A 82 -12.99 3.10 -2.49
N SER A 83 -13.50 4.33 -2.62
CA SER A 83 -14.92 4.60 -2.41
C SER A 83 -15.82 3.94 -3.46
N ASN A 84 -15.28 3.60 -4.63
CA ASN A 84 -15.99 2.94 -5.72
C ASN A 84 -15.77 1.41 -5.75
N ALA A 85 -14.95 0.87 -4.84
CA ALA A 85 -14.68 -0.56 -4.79
C ALA A 85 -15.87 -1.34 -4.18
N GLY A 86 -16.08 -2.57 -4.65
CA GLY A 86 -17.01 -3.52 -4.00
C GLY A 86 -16.31 -4.44 -2.97
N THR A 87 -14.99 -4.58 -3.07
CA THR A 87 -14.16 -5.38 -2.16
C THR A 87 -12.78 -4.76 -2.07
N ILE A 88 -12.20 -4.74 -0.87
CA ILE A 88 -10.88 -4.15 -0.60
C ILE A 88 -10.03 -5.18 0.14
N VAL A 89 -8.83 -5.44 -0.38
CA VAL A 89 -7.79 -6.20 0.31
C VAL A 89 -6.64 -5.24 0.61
N TRP A 90 -6.36 -5.00 1.89
CA TRP A 90 -5.35 -4.06 2.35
C TRP A 90 -4.19 -4.79 3.04
N ASN A 91 -3.01 -4.68 2.44
CA ASN A 91 -1.76 -5.24 2.93
C ASN A 91 -0.61 -4.25 2.73
N GLY A 92 -0.41 -3.35 3.69
CA GLY A 92 0.71 -2.42 3.76
C GLY A 92 0.30 -0.94 3.71
N PRO A 93 1.00 -0.05 4.45
CA PRO A 93 0.80 1.39 4.37
C PRO A 93 1.37 1.98 3.07
N VAL A 94 1.07 3.26 2.80
CA VAL A 94 1.55 4.01 1.62
C VAL A 94 2.64 5.04 1.96
N GLY A 95 3.03 5.10 3.23
CA GLY A 95 4.04 6.00 3.77
C GLY A 95 4.54 5.52 5.13
N VAL A 96 5.57 6.18 5.65
CA VAL A 96 6.21 5.92 6.94
C VAL A 96 5.33 6.45 8.07
N PHE A 97 4.19 5.78 8.23
CA PHE A 97 3.08 6.23 9.05
C PHE A 97 3.40 6.29 10.54
N GLU A 98 4.48 5.65 10.98
CA GLU A 98 5.01 5.70 12.34
C GLU A 98 5.38 7.14 12.74
N ILE A 99 5.90 7.92 11.79
CA ILE A 99 6.27 9.32 11.97
C ILE A 99 5.10 10.22 11.52
N GLU A 100 4.63 11.10 12.40
CA GLU A 100 3.38 11.84 12.20
C GLU A 100 3.34 12.66 10.90
N GLN A 101 4.43 13.36 10.55
CA GLN A 101 4.49 14.15 9.32
C GLN A 101 4.52 13.32 8.02
N PHE A 102 4.73 12.00 8.10
CA PHE A 102 4.79 11.07 6.96
C PHE A 102 3.68 9.99 7.01
N GLY A 103 2.65 10.22 7.83
CA GLY A 103 1.49 9.33 7.94
C GLY A 103 0.20 9.87 7.33
N GLY A 104 0.25 10.97 6.57
CA GLY A 104 -0.94 11.62 6.01
C GLY A 104 -1.62 10.76 4.96
N GLY A 105 -0.85 10.16 4.05
CA GLY A 105 -1.33 9.27 3.00
C GLY A 105 -1.98 8.03 3.58
N THR A 106 -1.29 7.33 4.49
CA THR A 106 -1.83 6.13 5.15
C THR A 106 -3.08 6.45 5.98
N LYS A 107 -3.12 7.60 6.67
CA LYS A 107 -4.32 8.04 7.40
C LYS A 107 -5.51 8.28 6.46
N MET A 108 -5.29 8.92 5.31
CA MET A 108 -6.35 9.16 4.32
C MET A 108 -6.85 7.85 3.71
N LEU A 109 -5.93 6.93 3.39
CA LEU A 109 -6.25 5.59 2.91
C LEU A 109 -7.10 4.82 3.92
N ALA A 110 -6.67 4.78 5.18
CA ALA A 110 -7.37 4.15 6.28
C ALA A 110 -8.79 4.73 6.46
N ALA A 111 -8.93 6.05 6.42
CA ALA A 111 -10.23 6.71 6.47
C ALA A 111 -11.11 6.34 5.26
N ALA A 112 -10.57 6.28 4.05
CA ALA A 112 -11.33 5.88 2.87
C ALA A 112 -11.84 4.44 2.96
N ILE A 113 -11.02 3.52 3.46
CA ILE A 113 -11.40 2.12 3.69
C ILE A 113 -12.51 2.05 4.74
N ALA A 114 -12.35 2.73 5.88
CA ALA A 114 -13.30 2.70 6.98
C ALA A 114 -14.70 3.26 6.65
N HIS A 115 -14.79 4.16 5.66
CA HIS A 115 -16.06 4.72 5.19
C HIS A 115 -16.58 4.04 3.90
N SER A 116 -15.85 3.07 3.35
CA SER A 116 -16.27 2.37 2.15
C SER A 116 -17.39 1.37 2.47
N PRO A 117 -18.41 1.23 1.61
CA PRO A 117 -19.43 0.17 1.75
C PRO A 117 -18.92 -1.21 1.28
N ALA A 118 -17.68 -1.29 0.80
CA ALA A 118 -17.07 -2.53 0.33
C ALA A 118 -16.89 -3.56 1.46
N PHE A 119 -16.80 -4.84 1.09
CA PHE A 119 -16.25 -5.84 2.00
C PHE A 119 -14.73 -5.65 2.14
N THR A 120 -14.24 -5.54 3.36
CA THR A 120 -12.86 -5.15 3.67
C THR A 120 -12.07 -6.26 4.38
N ILE A 121 -10.88 -6.54 3.86
CA ILE A 121 -9.94 -7.52 4.40
C ILE A 121 -8.62 -6.80 4.70
N GLY A 122 -8.26 -6.67 5.97
CA GLY A 122 -6.96 -6.17 6.41
C GLY A 122 -6.03 -7.29 6.85
N GLY A 123 -4.76 -7.25 6.47
CA GLY A 123 -3.75 -8.20 6.96
C GLY A 123 -2.33 -7.69 6.80
N GLY A 124 -1.39 -8.30 7.53
CA GLY A 124 0.01 -7.85 7.61
C GLY A 124 0.29 -6.98 8.84
N GLY A 125 1.49 -7.11 9.43
CA GLY A 125 1.85 -6.47 10.70
C GLY A 125 1.69 -4.95 10.68
N ASP A 126 2.23 -4.30 9.64
CA ASP A 126 2.16 -2.84 9.50
C ASP A 126 0.74 -2.35 9.23
N THR A 127 -0.06 -3.12 8.47
CA THR A 127 -1.48 -2.83 8.27
C THR A 127 -2.24 -2.85 9.59
N LEU A 128 -2.00 -3.85 10.44
CA LEU A 128 -2.64 -3.95 11.76
C LEU A 128 -2.20 -2.80 12.68
N ALA A 129 -0.92 -2.41 12.61
CA ALA A 129 -0.41 -1.25 13.33
C ALA A 129 -1.07 0.06 12.85
N ALA A 130 -1.28 0.23 11.54
CA ALA A 130 -2.00 1.38 10.98
C ALA A 130 -3.48 1.38 11.38
N ILE A 131 -4.17 0.24 11.30
CA ILE A 131 -5.57 0.06 11.75
C ILE A 131 -5.72 0.48 13.21
N SER A 132 -4.80 0.03 14.07
CA SER A 132 -4.77 0.37 15.49
C SER A 132 -4.49 1.86 15.71
N LYS A 133 -3.45 2.41 15.07
CA LYS A 133 -3.06 3.82 15.19
C LYS A 133 -4.19 4.77 14.82
N TYR A 134 -4.93 4.46 13.75
CA TYR A 134 -6.04 5.29 13.27
C TYR A 134 -7.41 4.87 13.81
N GLN A 135 -7.44 3.88 14.71
CA GLN A 135 -8.63 3.44 15.45
C GLN A 135 -9.79 2.99 14.57
N ILE A 136 -9.48 2.32 13.45
CA ILE A 136 -10.50 1.89 12.48
C ILE A 136 -10.87 0.41 12.56
N ALA A 137 -10.44 -0.31 13.59
CA ALA A 137 -10.62 -1.75 13.71
C ALA A 137 -12.09 -2.20 13.59
N ASN A 138 -13.02 -1.42 14.16
CA ASN A 138 -14.46 -1.71 14.12
C ASN A 138 -15.12 -1.41 12.76
N GLN A 139 -14.37 -0.84 11.81
CA GLN A 139 -14.84 -0.57 10.45
C GLN A 139 -14.23 -1.53 9.42
N ILE A 140 -13.39 -2.48 9.85
CA ILE A 140 -12.84 -3.52 8.97
C ILE A 140 -13.61 -4.81 9.19
N ASP A 141 -14.13 -5.40 8.12
CA ASP A 141 -14.97 -6.61 8.20
C ASP A 141 -14.16 -7.85 8.62
N TYR A 142 -12.93 -7.97 8.13
CA TYR A 142 -12.04 -9.06 8.48
C TYR A 142 -10.60 -8.59 8.67
N ILE A 143 -10.05 -8.85 9.86
CA ILE A 143 -8.64 -8.59 10.19
C ILE A 143 -7.91 -9.92 10.35
N SER A 144 -6.97 -10.20 9.44
CA SER A 144 -6.14 -11.39 9.51
C SER A 144 -4.94 -11.18 10.44
N THR A 145 -4.80 -12.07 11.42
CA THR A 145 -3.61 -12.21 12.26
C THR A 145 -2.70 -13.36 11.81
N GLY A 146 -2.96 -13.94 10.62
CA GLY A 146 -2.25 -15.12 10.10
C GLY A 146 -0.82 -14.87 9.62
N GLY A 147 -0.35 -13.62 9.59
CA GLY A 147 1.01 -13.25 9.18
C GLY A 147 1.39 -13.83 7.82
N GLY A 148 2.40 -14.71 7.79
CA GLY A 148 2.86 -15.36 6.55
C GLY A 148 1.81 -16.21 5.86
N ALA A 149 0.91 -16.89 6.60
CA ALA A 149 -0.15 -17.70 5.99
C ALA A 149 -1.15 -16.85 5.20
N PHE A 150 -1.40 -15.61 5.62
CA PHE A 150 -2.24 -14.65 4.88
C PHE A 150 -1.57 -14.26 3.55
N LEU A 151 -0.27 -13.97 3.58
CA LEU A 151 0.50 -13.63 2.39
C LEU A 151 0.59 -14.80 1.41
N GLU A 152 0.93 -16.01 1.87
CA GLU A 152 0.99 -17.20 1.02
C GLU A 152 -0.36 -17.50 0.35
N PHE A 153 -1.47 -17.28 1.06
CA PHE A 153 -2.80 -17.43 0.48
C PHE A 153 -3.08 -16.39 -0.61
N LEU A 154 -2.70 -15.11 -0.40
CA LEU A 154 -2.84 -14.05 -1.40
C LEU A 154 -1.91 -14.25 -2.62
N GLU A 155 -0.76 -14.88 -2.44
CA GLU A 155 0.12 -15.33 -3.52
C GLU A 155 -0.50 -16.46 -4.36
N GLY A 156 -1.64 -17.02 -3.92
CA GLY A 156 -2.32 -18.13 -4.60
C GLY A 156 -1.69 -19.49 -4.31
N LYS A 157 -0.83 -19.60 -3.29
CA LYS A 157 -0.23 -20.88 -2.90
C LYS A 157 -1.26 -21.76 -2.21
N THR A 158 -1.10 -23.07 -2.40
CA THR A 158 -1.86 -24.06 -1.65
C THR A 158 -1.30 -24.19 -0.24
N LEU A 159 -2.10 -23.84 0.77
CA LEU A 159 -1.73 -24.03 2.17
C LEU A 159 -1.86 -25.53 2.53
N PRO A 160 -0.78 -26.20 2.99
CA PRO A 160 -0.80 -27.64 3.24
C PRO A 160 -1.89 -28.11 4.20
N ALA A 161 -2.19 -27.31 5.22
CA ALA A 161 -3.23 -27.61 6.20
C ALA A 161 -4.65 -27.53 5.61
N VAL A 162 -4.89 -26.65 4.64
CA VAL A 162 -6.19 -26.54 3.96
C VAL A 162 -6.35 -27.67 2.93
N ASP A 163 -5.28 -27.97 2.19
CA ASP A 163 -5.26 -29.04 1.19
C ASP A 163 -5.63 -30.40 1.79
N ILE A 164 -5.06 -30.76 2.94
CA ILE A 164 -5.40 -32.03 3.60
C ILE A 164 -6.87 -32.08 4.02
N LEU A 165 -7.46 -30.97 4.47
CA LEU A 165 -8.89 -30.93 4.82
C LEU A 165 -9.78 -31.14 3.60
N VAL A 166 -9.46 -30.49 2.48
CA VAL A 166 -10.19 -30.65 1.21
C VAL A 166 -10.13 -32.09 0.70
N LYS A 167 -8.94 -32.71 0.75
CA LYS A 167 -8.73 -34.12 0.35
C LYS A 167 -9.53 -35.09 1.22
N ARG A 168 -9.69 -34.80 2.51
CA ARG A 168 -10.45 -35.66 3.43
C ARG A 168 -11.96 -35.46 3.36
N ALA A 169 -12.43 -34.29 2.95
CA ALA A 169 -13.85 -34.02 2.75
C ALA A 169 -14.44 -34.66 1.48
N THR A 170 -13.58 -35.06 0.54
CA THR A 170 -13.96 -35.61 -0.78
C THR A 170 -13.74 -37.12 -0.89
N GLN A 171 -13.27 -37.77 0.18
CA GLN A 171 -13.17 -39.23 0.34
C GLN A 171 -14.39 -39.77 1.09
#